data_AF-A0A8J6W5L7-F1
#
_entry.id   AF-A0A8J6W5L7-F1
#
_cell.length_a   1.000
_cell.length_b   1.000
_cell.length_c   1.000
_cell.angle_alpha   90.00
_cell.angle_beta   90.00
_cell.angle_gamma   90.00
#
_symmetry.space_group_name_H-M   'P 1'
#
loop_
_entity.id
_entity.type
_entity.pdbx_description
1 polymer ?
#
loop_
_entity_poly.entity_id
_entity_poly.type
_entity_poly.pdbx_seq_one_letter_code
_entity_poly.pdbx_strand_id
1 'polypeptide(L)'
;MESDSLNPIPSNLDPAKGYPEILHIQTLKGYFGETFAGIIALNFSPFGETDWEVPAFLFRFHLTEFQQLEFLQQVEDEEANLRPGRTGDDCLAFRRNHAGEIIASLVCEAKCTADHQSSMISEAHEKASSANPLPVDRLQLIEILKDRGDPEANSWIDALRQLKLRSSASNYERYDLISYVCGLPGVQGGVERISRSAPHLNYTGRRKLEVVEVHLHDIEGLIETVYEKPQEFSLLTICNPSSMEEKWNNVLSQIRTAATLSLLRTQCNLLHFDGETAYIGVNSLPLFRDVQKKIDDLKKAFKNSGEYTPRQGRRGREIQVEIKLKLLCSPIAISSLYLSQVWEDVLSHVEQTSTKALLRQQCNLLSISGDEVVIGVASQPLLDRALSQSQKIQEAFEQVLGHRVNVQLINL
;
A
#
# COMPACT_ATOMS: atom_id res chain seq x y z
N MET A 1 15.39 -35.82 28.78
CA MET A 1 14.40 -34.83 29.25
C MET A 1 14.22 -33.87 28.11
N GLU A 2 13.17 -34.08 27.32
CA GLU A 2 12.73 -33.12 26.31
C GLU A 2 12.36 -31.82 27.03
N SER A 3 12.82 -30.69 26.51
CA SER A 3 12.46 -29.38 27.03
C SER A 3 10.98 -29.16 26.76
N ASP A 4 10.16 -29.20 27.81
CA ASP A 4 8.79 -28.70 27.78
C ASP A 4 8.85 -27.23 27.39
N SER A 5 8.63 -26.96 26.11
CA SER A 5 8.42 -25.62 25.60
C SER A 5 7.17 -25.08 26.27
N LEU A 6 7.33 -24.08 27.15
CA LEU A 6 6.23 -23.31 27.72
C LEU A 6 5.51 -22.45 26.68
N ASN A 7 5.76 -22.66 25.39
CA ASN A 7 5.11 -21.94 24.32
C ASN A 7 3.69 -22.50 24.14
N PRO A 8 2.65 -21.74 24.52
CA PRO A 8 1.27 -22.23 24.49
C PRO A 8 0.72 -22.33 23.06
N ILE A 9 1.49 -21.88 22.06
CA ILE A 9 1.08 -21.82 20.66
C ILE A 9 1.86 -22.89 19.88
N PRO A 10 1.18 -23.80 19.15
CA PRO A 10 1.83 -24.73 18.24
C PRO A 10 2.69 -23.99 17.20
N SER A 11 3.92 -24.45 16.96
CA SER A 11 4.92 -23.80 16.07
C SER A 11 4.49 -23.66 14.59
N ASN A 12 3.35 -24.22 14.19
CA ASN A 12 2.80 -24.14 12.84
C ASN A 12 1.69 -23.09 12.69
N LEU A 13 1.31 -22.41 13.76
CA LEU A 13 0.38 -21.29 13.74
C LEU A 13 1.17 -19.98 13.85
N ASP A 14 1.10 -19.17 12.81
CA ASP A 14 1.54 -17.79 12.91
C ASP A 14 0.42 -16.96 13.56
N PRO A 15 0.60 -16.47 14.81
CA PRO A 15 -0.40 -15.62 15.46
C PRO A 15 -0.63 -14.30 14.72
N ALA A 16 0.30 -13.89 13.86
CA ALA A 16 0.17 -12.72 13.01
C ALA A 16 -0.43 -13.02 11.62
N LYS A 17 -0.92 -14.24 11.36
CA LYS A 17 -1.54 -14.59 10.07
C LYS A 17 -2.62 -13.56 9.69
N GLY A 18 -2.54 -13.03 8.47
CA GLY A 18 -3.44 -11.99 7.99
C GLY A 18 -2.89 -10.56 8.16
N TYR A 19 -1.75 -10.38 8.84
CA TYR A 19 -1.14 -9.07 9.02
C TYR A 19 -0.04 -8.78 7.97
N PRO A 20 -0.08 -7.63 7.29
CA PRO A 20 -1.05 -6.53 7.43
C PRO A 20 -2.26 -6.61 6.47
N GLU A 21 -2.35 -7.62 5.60
CA GLU A 21 -3.23 -7.67 4.44
C GLU A 21 -4.74 -7.60 4.76
N ILE A 22 -5.18 -8.12 5.90
CA ILE A 22 -6.60 -8.09 6.29
C ILE A 22 -7.02 -6.80 6.98
N LEU A 23 -6.08 -5.94 7.37
CA LEU A 23 -6.39 -4.69 8.07
C LEU A 23 -7.22 -3.75 7.20
N HIS A 24 -8.00 -2.89 7.85
CA HIS A 24 -8.84 -1.92 7.15
C HIS A 24 -7.99 -0.93 6.34
N ILE A 25 -8.47 -0.51 5.16
CA ILE A 25 -7.69 0.33 4.22
C ILE A 25 -7.21 1.65 4.85
N GLN A 26 -7.95 2.21 5.81
CA GLN A 26 -7.54 3.43 6.50
C GLN A 26 -6.35 3.20 7.43
N THR A 27 -6.23 2.03 8.05
CA THR A 27 -5.04 1.64 8.83
C THR A 27 -3.83 1.54 7.92
N LEU A 28 -3.98 0.86 6.79
CA LEU A 28 -2.91 0.70 5.80
C LEU A 28 -2.47 2.04 5.19
N LYS A 29 -3.40 2.98 4.98
CA LYS A 29 -3.04 4.37 4.65
C LYS A 29 -2.18 5.02 5.72
N GLY A 30 -2.49 4.83 7.00
CA GLY A 30 -1.66 5.29 8.11
C GLY A 30 -0.24 4.75 8.01
N TYR A 31 -0.09 3.44 7.83
CA TYR A 31 1.22 2.78 7.72
C TYR A 31 1.98 3.23 6.47
N PHE A 32 1.27 3.40 5.36
CA PHE A 32 1.85 3.89 4.10
C PHE A 32 2.36 5.31 4.26
N GLY A 33 1.57 6.20 4.86
CA GLY A 33 1.98 7.58 5.16
C GLY A 33 3.21 7.64 6.05
N GLU A 34 3.23 6.84 7.11
CA GLU A 34 4.38 6.71 8.02
C GLU A 34 5.65 6.25 7.28
N THR A 35 5.50 5.22 6.44
CA THR A 35 6.60 4.70 5.59
C THR A 35 7.11 5.79 4.64
N PHE A 36 6.20 6.53 4.00
CA PHE A 36 6.54 7.60 3.07
C PHE A 36 7.26 8.76 3.76
N ALA A 37 6.87 9.10 4.99
CA ALA A 37 7.59 10.09 5.80
C ALA A 37 9.04 9.65 6.08
N GLY A 38 9.26 8.37 6.35
CA GLY A 38 10.62 7.82 6.46
C GLY A 38 11.40 7.89 5.14
N ILE A 39 10.76 7.59 4.00
CA ILE A 39 11.38 7.74 2.67
C ILE A 39 11.82 9.19 2.44
N ILE A 40 10.96 10.16 2.77
CA ILE A 40 11.30 11.58 2.67
C ILE A 40 12.52 11.92 3.54
N ALA A 41 12.50 11.51 4.80
CA ALA A 41 13.61 11.75 5.73
C ALA A 41 14.94 11.20 5.21
N LEU A 42 14.94 9.96 4.71
CA LEU A 42 16.16 9.26 4.28
C LEU A 42 16.69 9.73 2.92
N ASN A 43 15.84 10.22 2.02
CA ASN A 43 16.22 10.39 0.60
C ASN A 43 16.15 11.82 0.08
N PHE A 44 15.44 12.73 0.76
CA PHE A 44 15.18 14.08 0.24
C PHE A 44 15.91 15.19 1.01
N SER A 45 16.78 14.81 1.94
CA SER A 45 17.58 15.72 2.76
C SER A 45 16.78 16.89 3.36
N PRO A 46 15.71 16.64 4.16
CA PRO A 46 14.95 17.71 4.78
C PRO A 46 15.85 18.71 5.49
N PHE A 47 15.56 20.00 5.31
CA PHE A 47 16.36 21.13 5.78
C PHE A 47 17.79 21.20 5.23
N GLY A 48 18.06 20.50 4.12
CA GLY A 48 19.39 20.42 3.51
C GLY A 48 20.36 19.47 4.24
N GLU A 49 19.87 18.70 5.20
CA GLU A 49 20.68 17.77 6.01
C GLU A 49 20.57 16.36 5.43
N THR A 50 21.71 15.71 5.17
CA THR A 50 21.78 14.42 4.44
C THR A 50 21.96 13.21 5.35
N ASP A 51 22.07 13.40 6.66
CA ASP A 51 22.45 12.42 7.67
C ASP A 51 21.27 12.05 8.60
N TRP A 52 20.04 12.21 8.10
CA TRP A 52 18.86 11.70 8.79
C TRP A 52 18.82 10.18 8.73
N GLU A 53 18.59 9.55 9.88
CA GLU A 53 18.46 8.10 10.01
C GLU A 53 17.13 7.75 10.67
N VAL A 54 16.43 6.75 10.13
CA VAL A 54 15.17 6.22 10.69
C VAL A 54 15.47 4.88 11.34
N PRO A 55 15.54 4.78 12.68
CA PRO A 55 15.97 3.55 13.34
C PRO A 55 14.93 2.42 13.19
N ALA A 56 13.64 2.77 13.26
CA ALA A 56 12.53 1.85 13.08
C ALA A 56 11.23 2.60 12.77
N PHE A 57 10.26 1.90 12.17
CA PHE A 57 8.89 2.37 12.00
C PHE A 57 8.03 1.97 13.20
N LEU A 58 7.27 2.94 13.73
CA LEU A 58 6.45 2.87 14.93
C LEU A 58 5.14 2.10 14.73
N PHE A 59 4.63 2.00 13.49
CA PHE A 59 3.42 1.23 13.20
C PHE A 59 3.51 -0.26 13.58
N ARG A 60 4.73 -0.79 13.80
CA ARG A 60 4.95 -2.14 14.35
C ARG A 60 4.26 -2.37 15.69
N PHE A 61 3.96 -1.31 16.44
CA PHE A 61 3.23 -1.40 17.71
C PHE A 61 1.88 -0.67 17.60
N HIS A 62 0.87 -1.37 17.06
CA HIS A 62 -0.50 -0.88 16.98
C HIS A 62 -1.46 -1.87 17.66
N LEU A 63 -1.45 -1.88 19.00
CA LEU A 63 -2.19 -2.85 19.82
C LEU A 63 -3.67 -2.98 19.44
N THR A 64 -4.33 -1.87 19.11
CA THR A 64 -5.74 -1.86 18.70
C THR A 64 -6.00 -2.66 17.43
N GLU A 65 -5.06 -2.65 16.48
CA GLU A 65 -5.15 -3.44 15.25
C GLU A 65 -4.82 -4.91 15.52
N PHE A 66 -3.88 -5.22 16.41
CA PHE A 66 -3.63 -6.61 16.81
C PHE A 66 -4.83 -7.23 17.54
N GLN A 67 -5.52 -6.46 18.38
CA GLN A 67 -6.78 -6.91 19.01
C GLN A 67 -7.89 -7.12 17.98
N GLN A 68 -7.90 -6.33 16.91
CA GLN A 68 -8.85 -6.51 15.82
C GLN A 68 -8.49 -7.73 14.97
N LEU A 69 -7.21 -7.95 14.67
CA LEU A 69 -6.73 -9.14 13.97
C LEU A 69 -7.18 -10.40 14.71
N GLU A 70 -6.97 -10.45 16.02
CA GLU A 70 -7.43 -11.54 16.88
C GLU A 70 -8.95 -11.74 16.81
N PHE A 71 -9.73 -10.64 16.83
CA PHE A 71 -11.18 -10.72 16.69
C PHE A 71 -11.60 -11.28 15.31
N LEU A 72 -10.98 -10.82 14.22
CA LEU A 72 -11.26 -11.30 12.86
C LEU A 72 -10.87 -12.77 12.69
N GLN A 73 -9.84 -13.25 13.39
CA GLN A 73 -9.48 -14.67 13.37
C GLN A 73 -10.49 -15.57 14.11
N GLN A 74 -11.33 -15.01 14.98
CA GLN A 74 -12.36 -15.74 15.73
C GLN A 74 -13.72 -15.79 15.02
N VAL A 75 -13.96 -14.93 14.01
CA VAL A 75 -15.23 -14.81 13.32
C VAL A 75 -15.04 -15.05 11.82
N GLU A 76 -15.67 -16.09 11.27
CA GLU A 76 -15.66 -16.34 9.83
C GLU A 76 -16.43 -15.23 9.09
N ASP A 77 -15.91 -14.82 7.93
CA ASP A 77 -16.52 -13.86 7.00
C ASP A 77 -16.81 -12.44 7.55
N GLU A 78 -16.10 -11.98 8.59
CA GLU A 78 -16.15 -10.58 9.01
C GLU A 78 -15.10 -9.69 8.34
N GLU A 79 -15.52 -8.48 7.95
CA GLU A 79 -14.65 -7.46 7.39
C GLU A 79 -13.99 -6.61 8.47
N ALA A 80 -12.76 -6.14 8.19
CA ALA A 80 -12.07 -5.24 9.10
C ALA A 80 -12.80 -3.91 9.23
N ASN A 81 -13.31 -3.61 10.42
CA ASN A 81 -13.89 -2.32 10.78
C ASN A 81 -12.84 -1.19 10.85
N LEU A 82 -13.29 0.05 10.61
CA LEU A 82 -12.52 1.27 10.90
C LEU A 82 -12.24 1.40 12.40
N ARG A 83 -11.00 1.68 12.77
CA ARG A 83 -10.56 1.91 14.15
C ARG A 83 -9.96 3.30 14.36
N PRO A 84 -9.89 3.77 15.61
CA PRO A 84 -9.08 4.93 15.95
C PRO A 84 -7.62 4.68 15.54
N GLY A 85 -7.02 5.66 14.87
CA GLY A 85 -5.60 5.59 14.53
C GLY A 85 -4.72 5.64 15.77
N ARG A 86 -3.46 5.19 15.61
CA ARG A 86 -2.43 5.29 16.65
C ARG A 86 -2.23 6.74 17.07
N THR A 87 -2.07 6.95 18.37
CA THR A 87 -1.63 8.23 18.93
C THR A 87 -0.12 8.25 19.11
N GLY A 88 0.50 9.42 18.99
CA GLY A 88 1.93 9.59 19.15
C GLY A 88 2.59 10.21 17.92
N ASP A 89 3.88 9.97 17.77
CA ASP A 89 4.67 10.40 16.62
C ASP A 89 4.40 9.45 15.46
N ASP A 90 4.12 9.94 14.25
CA ASP A 90 3.90 9.04 13.10
C ASP A 90 5.25 8.43 12.68
N CYS A 91 6.26 9.24 12.36
CA CYS A 91 7.60 8.76 12.05
C CYS A 91 8.66 9.60 12.77
N LEU A 92 9.78 8.96 13.13
CA LEU A 92 10.91 9.61 13.80
C LEU A 92 12.21 9.33 13.04
N ALA A 93 12.90 10.40 12.66
CA ALA A 93 14.28 10.32 12.20
C ALA A 93 15.19 11.09 13.16
N PHE A 94 16.47 10.73 13.19
CA PHE A 94 17.45 11.32 14.07
C PHE A 94 18.74 11.61 13.31
N ARG A 95 19.47 12.62 13.79
CA ARG A 95 20.87 12.82 13.42
C ARG A 95 21.74 12.46 14.61
N ARG A 96 22.84 11.77 14.33
CA ARG A 96 23.85 11.40 15.32
C ARG A 96 25.19 12.06 15.02
N ASN A 97 25.91 12.46 16.06
CA ASN A 97 27.29 12.91 15.91
C ASN A 97 28.26 11.71 15.77
N HIS A 98 29.56 11.97 15.58
CA HIS A 98 30.59 10.93 15.48
C HIS A 98 30.73 10.05 16.74
N ALA A 99 30.23 10.50 17.89
CA ALA A 99 30.19 9.71 19.12
C ALA A 99 28.92 8.83 19.22
N GLY A 100 28.05 8.86 18.21
CA GLY A 100 26.78 8.12 18.20
C GLY A 100 25.67 8.78 19.00
N GLU A 101 25.86 10.00 19.50
CA GLU A 101 24.86 10.70 20.30
C GLU A 101 23.85 11.42 19.41
N ILE A 102 22.56 11.37 19.77
CA ILE A 102 21.52 12.11 19.06
C ILE A 102 21.69 13.62 19.31
N ILE A 103 21.84 14.37 18.21
CA ILE A 103 21.97 15.83 18.22
C ILE A 103 20.72 16.53 17.66
N ALA A 104 19.90 15.82 16.88
CA ALA A 104 18.64 16.35 16.39
C ALA A 104 17.61 15.24 16.19
N SER A 105 16.32 15.61 16.27
CA SER A 105 15.20 14.77 15.82
C SER A 105 14.42 15.47 14.72
N LEU A 106 13.99 14.70 13.75
CA LEU A 106 12.93 15.05 12.82
C LEU A 106 11.66 14.33 13.26
N VAL A 107 10.69 15.09 13.76
CA VAL A 107 9.38 14.57 14.15
C VAL A 107 8.46 14.71 12.94
N CYS A 108 8.08 13.58 12.37
CA CYS A 108 7.28 13.52 11.17
C CYS A 108 5.81 13.28 11.54
N GLU A 109 4.93 14.16 11.08
CA GLU A 109 3.49 13.93 11.05
C GLU A 109 3.10 13.54 9.62
N ALA A 110 2.48 12.37 9.47
CA ALA A 110 2.17 11.77 8.19
C ALA A 110 0.66 11.66 7.98
N LYS A 111 0.21 11.99 6.78
CA LYS A 111 -1.19 11.87 6.37
C LYS A 111 -1.24 11.30 4.97
N CYS A 112 -2.08 10.29 4.79
CA CYS A 112 -2.24 9.58 3.53
C CYS A 112 -3.72 9.47 3.20
N THR A 113 -4.17 10.07 2.11
CA THR A 113 -5.60 10.12 1.74
C THR A 113 -5.83 9.78 0.27
N ALA A 114 -6.95 9.12 -0.04
CA ALA A 114 -7.34 8.80 -1.41
C ALA A 114 -7.55 10.07 -2.24
N ASP A 115 -8.36 10.98 -1.69
CA ASP A 115 -8.54 12.32 -2.22
C ASP A 115 -7.94 13.33 -1.28
N HIS A 116 -7.76 14.54 -1.77
CA HIS A 116 -7.34 15.62 -0.89
C HIS A 116 -8.37 15.99 0.17
N GLN A 117 -7.87 16.24 1.37
CA GLN A 117 -8.64 16.63 2.52
C GLN A 117 -7.91 17.76 3.26
N SER A 118 -8.39 19.01 3.10
CA SER A 118 -7.79 20.17 3.76
C SER A 118 -7.82 20.07 5.30
N SER A 119 -8.82 19.39 5.85
CA SER A 119 -8.90 19.11 7.29
C SER A 119 -7.70 18.31 7.78
N MET A 120 -7.28 17.29 7.04
CA MET A 120 -6.14 16.44 7.39
C MET A 120 -4.82 17.23 7.40
N ILE A 121 -4.67 18.20 6.50
CA ILE A 121 -3.52 19.12 6.50
C ILE A 121 -3.55 20.00 7.75
N SER A 122 -4.72 20.55 8.07
CA SER A 122 -4.92 21.39 9.26
C SER A 122 -4.57 20.64 10.55
N GLU A 123 -5.07 19.40 10.68
CA GLU A 123 -4.82 18.52 11.82
C GLU A 123 -3.34 18.15 11.94
N ALA A 124 -2.66 17.89 10.82
CA ALA A 124 -1.23 17.58 10.84
C ALA A 124 -0.39 18.74 11.40
N HIS A 125 -0.69 19.97 10.98
CA HIS A 125 0.01 21.15 11.51
C HIS A 125 -0.29 21.39 13.00
N GLU A 126 -1.51 21.13 13.43
CA GLU A 126 -1.89 21.21 14.84
C GLU A 126 -1.12 20.19 15.70
N LYS A 127 -1.07 18.93 15.27
CA LYS A 127 -0.33 17.87 15.97
C LYS A 127 1.18 18.11 16.00
N ALA A 128 1.75 18.52 14.86
CA ALA A 128 3.17 18.90 14.76
C ALA A 128 3.53 20.06 15.71
N SER A 129 2.55 20.87 16.11
CA SER A 129 2.74 22.00 17.04
C SER A 129 2.85 21.62 18.51
N SER A 130 2.81 20.33 18.85
CA SER A 130 2.94 19.88 20.23
C SER A 130 4.15 20.53 20.94
N ALA A 131 3.96 20.91 22.21
CA ALA A 131 4.96 21.64 22.98
C ALA A 131 6.16 20.77 23.41
N ASN A 132 6.11 19.46 23.14
CA ASN A 132 7.12 18.51 23.58
C ASN A 132 8.47 18.83 22.91
N PRO A 133 9.54 19.11 23.65
CA PRO A 133 10.85 19.37 23.05
C PRO A 133 11.47 18.10 22.47
N LEU A 134 11.13 16.93 23.02
CA LEU A 134 11.62 15.62 22.59
C LEU A 134 10.46 14.77 22.04
N PRO A 135 10.71 13.85 21.08
CA PRO A 135 9.73 12.89 20.56
C PRO A 135 9.07 12.08 21.67
N VAL A 136 7.78 11.79 21.61
CA VAL A 136 7.09 11.06 22.69
C VAL A 136 7.33 9.55 22.62
N ASP A 137 7.49 8.98 21.43
CA ASP A 137 7.51 7.52 21.21
C ASP A 137 8.92 6.88 21.26
N ARG A 138 9.88 7.54 21.92
CA ARG A 138 11.26 7.01 22.07
C ARG A 138 11.30 5.65 22.78
N LEU A 139 10.42 5.43 23.76
CA LEU A 139 10.35 4.15 24.46
C LEU A 139 9.84 3.04 23.54
N GLN A 140 8.87 3.35 22.68
CA GLN A 140 8.35 2.42 21.69
C GLN A 140 9.42 2.05 20.67
N LEU A 141 10.23 3.00 20.20
CA LEU A 141 11.40 2.72 19.38
C LEU A 141 12.39 1.77 20.07
N ILE A 142 12.68 2.00 21.36
CA ILE A 142 13.56 1.12 22.13
C ILE A 142 13.02 -0.33 22.16
N GLU A 143 11.72 -0.52 22.36
CA GLU A 143 11.13 -1.87 22.32
C GLU A 143 11.25 -2.51 20.93
N ILE A 144 10.95 -1.79 19.85
CA ILE A 144 11.10 -2.31 18.48
C ILE A 144 12.55 -2.73 18.20
N LEU A 145 13.53 -1.93 18.66
CA LEU A 145 14.94 -2.20 18.43
C LEU A 145 15.44 -3.40 19.25
N LYS A 146 14.90 -3.65 20.44
CA LYS A 146 15.27 -4.82 21.25
C LYS A 146 14.94 -6.13 20.53
N ASP A 147 13.85 -6.16 19.77
CA ASP A 147 13.43 -7.35 19.01
C ASP A 147 14.45 -7.73 17.92
N ARG A 148 15.23 -6.77 17.41
CA ARG A 148 16.29 -7.05 16.43
C ARG A 148 17.54 -7.66 17.06
N GLY A 149 17.93 -7.17 18.23
CA GLY A 149 19.04 -7.70 19.02
C GLY A 149 20.46 -7.54 18.42
N ASP A 150 20.60 -6.90 17.26
CA ASP A 150 21.89 -6.71 16.58
C ASP A 150 22.71 -5.52 17.16
N PRO A 151 24.02 -5.41 16.86
CA PRO A 151 24.86 -4.34 17.38
C PRO A 151 24.41 -2.92 17.00
N GLU A 152 23.83 -2.74 15.82
CA GLU A 152 23.33 -1.44 15.36
C GLU A 152 22.09 -1.04 16.16
N ALA A 153 21.16 -1.97 16.38
CA ALA A 153 19.99 -1.76 17.21
C ALA A 153 20.36 -1.40 18.66
N ASN A 154 21.37 -2.07 19.23
CA ASN A 154 21.89 -1.74 20.56
C ASN A 154 22.49 -0.32 20.62
N SER A 155 23.25 0.08 19.60
CA SER A 155 23.78 1.45 19.49
C SER A 155 22.65 2.49 19.48
N TRP A 156 21.56 2.23 18.75
CA TRP A 156 20.39 3.11 18.75
C TRP A 156 19.67 3.16 20.10
N ILE A 157 19.51 2.02 20.77
CA ILE A 157 18.90 1.95 22.11
C ILE A 157 19.69 2.81 23.09
N ASP A 158 21.03 2.73 23.08
CA ASP A 158 21.88 3.53 23.95
C ASP A 158 21.76 5.02 23.64
N ALA A 159 21.77 5.40 22.36
CA ALA A 159 21.59 6.78 21.93
C ALA A 159 20.24 7.37 22.38
N LEU A 160 19.14 6.60 22.24
CA LEU A 160 17.79 7.00 22.66
C LEU A 160 17.68 7.13 24.19
N ARG A 161 18.33 6.24 24.95
CA ARG A 161 18.40 6.31 26.42
C ARG A 161 19.18 7.55 26.88
N GLN A 162 20.32 7.83 26.26
CA GLN A 162 21.12 9.03 26.56
C GLN A 162 20.33 10.31 26.27
N LEU A 163 19.58 10.36 25.17
CA LEU A 163 18.72 11.51 24.85
C LEU A 163 17.71 11.81 25.97
N LYS A 164 17.12 10.77 26.60
CA LYS A 164 16.20 10.94 27.73
C LYS A 164 16.87 11.49 28.99
N LEU A 165 18.14 11.16 29.22
CA LEU A 165 18.89 11.54 30.42
C LEU A 165 19.47 12.95 30.35
N ARG A 166 19.50 13.59 29.17
CA ARG A 166 20.01 14.96 29.02
C ARG A 166 19.08 15.96 29.71
N SER A 167 19.58 16.55 30.80
CA SER A 167 18.90 17.53 31.65
C SER A 167 18.96 18.98 31.12
N SER A 168 19.80 19.27 30.12
CA SER A 168 19.87 20.58 29.46
C SER A 168 19.98 20.43 27.94
N ALA A 169 18.95 20.90 27.22
CA ALA A 169 18.79 20.79 25.77
C ALA A 169 19.73 21.68 24.93
N SER A 170 20.89 22.11 25.44
CA SER A 170 21.71 23.15 24.77
C SER A 170 22.25 22.74 23.40
N ASN A 171 22.37 21.43 23.14
CA ASN A 171 22.94 20.88 21.90
C ASN A 171 21.96 19.93 21.17
N TYR A 172 20.67 20.06 21.45
CA TYR A 172 19.63 19.25 20.82
C TYR A 172 18.64 20.14 20.08
N GLU A 173 18.33 19.80 18.83
CA GLU A 173 17.35 20.54 18.05
C GLU A 173 16.24 19.61 17.54
N ARG A 174 14.99 20.06 17.71
CA ARG A 174 13.82 19.40 17.14
C ARG A 174 13.39 20.12 15.86
N TYR A 175 13.26 19.35 14.80
CA TYR A 175 12.69 19.71 13.52
C TYR A 175 11.33 19.04 13.37
N ASP A 176 10.40 19.71 12.69
CA ASP A 176 9.10 19.15 12.35
C ASP A 176 9.01 18.92 10.83
N LEU A 177 8.55 17.74 10.42
CA LEU A 177 8.23 17.42 9.03
C LEU A 177 6.75 17.08 8.93
N ILE A 178 6.04 17.65 7.96
CA ILE A 178 4.70 17.21 7.60
C ILE A 178 4.76 16.53 6.23
N SER A 179 4.39 15.25 6.19
CA SER A 179 4.26 14.46 4.96
C SER A 179 2.79 14.30 4.61
N TYR A 180 2.34 14.91 3.52
CA TYR A 180 0.98 14.81 3.01
C TYR A 180 0.97 14.06 1.68
N VAL A 181 0.64 12.77 1.72
CA VAL A 181 0.48 11.94 0.52
C VAL A 181 -1.00 11.91 0.14
N CYS A 182 -1.33 12.31 -1.09
CA CYS A 182 -2.71 12.26 -1.56
C CYS A 182 -2.85 11.73 -2.98
N GLY A 183 -3.99 11.10 -3.27
CA GLY A 183 -4.27 10.57 -4.60
C GLY A 183 -4.70 11.64 -5.61
N LEU A 184 -5.50 12.62 -5.16
CA LEU A 184 -6.02 13.70 -6.01
C LEU A 184 -5.60 15.11 -5.59
N PRO A 185 -4.88 15.85 -6.46
CA PRO A 185 -4.88 17.31 -6.39
C PRO A 185 -6.28 17.89 -6.63
N GLY A 186 -6.45 19.16 -6.28
CA GLY A 186 -7.77 19.75 -6.20
C GLY A 186 -8.34 20.17 -7.50
N VAL A 187 -9.66 20.14 -7.56
CA VAL A 187 -10.41 20.46 -8.77
C VAL A 187 -10.41 21.97 -9.07
N GLN A 188 -9.94 22.84 -8.15
CA GLN A 188 -9.92 24.29 -8.38
C GLN A 188 -8.55 24.94 -8.12
N GLY A 189 -7.96 25.48 -9.19
CA GLY A 189 -7.21 26.74 -9.14
C GLY A 189 -5.73 26.72 -8.73
N GLY A 190 -5.16 25.60 -8.32
CA GLY A 190 -3.73 25.53 -7.99
C GLY A 190 -3.28 24.10 -7.76
N VAL A 191 -2.16 23.72 -8.37
CA VAL A 191 -1.49 22.42 -8.17
C VAL A 191 -0.91 22.32 -6.74
N GLU A 192 -0.72 23.46 -6.09
CA GLU A 192 -0.19 23.60 -4.73
C GLU A 192 -1.33 23.92 -3.77
N ARG A 193 -1.51 23.09 -2.73
CA ARG A 193 -2.52 23.33 -1.70
C ARG A 193 -1.93 23.66 -0.35
N ILE A 194 -0.72 23.20 -0.08
CA ILE A 194 0.07 23.69 1.04
C ILE A 194 0.86 24.91 0.56
N SER A 195 0.72 26.02 1.29
CA SER A 195 1.42 27.27 0.98
C SER A 195 2.93 27.07 1.08
N ARG A 196 3.65 27.45 0.02
CA ARG A 196 5.12 27.47 0.02
C ARG A 196 5.70 28.69 0.74
N SER A 197 4.92 29.75 0.90
CA SER A 197 5.40 31.03 1.42
C SER A 197 5.26 31.16 2.93
N ALA A 198 4.42 30.34 3.56
CA ALA A 198 4.19 30.38 5.01
C ALA A 198 3.63 29.05 5.53
N PRO A 199 3.94 28.65 6.77
CA PRO A 199 3.26 27.56 7.46
C PRO A 199 1.74 27.74 7.51
N HIS A 200 0.99 26.64 7.61
CA HIS A 200 -0.44 26.69 7.89
C HIS A 200 -0.73 27.41 9.21
N LEU A 201 -1.89 28.10 9.30
CA LEU A 201 -2.27 28.89 10.49
C LEU A 201 -2.35 28.07 11.79
N ASN A 202 -2.64 26.77 11.69
CA ASN A 202 -2.67 25.87 12.84
C ASN A 202 -1.27 25.48 13.33
N TYR A 203 -0.20 25.80 12.60
CA TYR A 203 1.14 25.55 13.06
C TYR A 203 1.59 26.62 14.06
N THR A 204 1.62 26.23 15.33
CA THR A 204 2.03 27.07 16.47
C THR A 204 3.34 26.62 17.10
N GLY A 205 3.96 25.54 16.61
CA GLY A 205 5.18 24.95 17.16
C GLY A 205 6.43 25.84 17.11
N ARG A 206 6.47 26.83 16.20
CA ARG A 206 7.58 27.80 16.02
C ARG A 206 8.98 27.17 15.91
N ARG A 207 9.07 25.90 15.48
CA ARG A 207 10.32 25.22 15.17
C ARG A 207 10.59 25.29 13.66
N LYS A 208 11.74 24.78 13.24
CA LYS A 208 12.02 24.56 11.82
C LYS A 208 11.00 23.53 11.30
N LEU A 209 10.19 23.97 10.33
CA LEU A 209 9.14 23.18 9.71
C LEU A 209 9.42 23.03 8.22
N GLU A 210 9.36 21.80 7.73
CA GLU A 210 9.31 21.49 6.30
C GLU A 210 8.03 20.71 6.03
N VAL A 211 7.41 20.99 4.89
CA VAL A 211 6.16 20.34 4.50
C VAL A 211 6.31 19.81 3.09
N VAL A 212 6.00 18.53 2.92
CA VAL A 212 6.10 17.82 1.65
C VAL A 212 4.71 17.32 1.27
N GLU A 213 4.23 17.78 0.12
CA GLU A 213 2.98 17.32 -0.49
C GLU A 213 3.33 16.40 -1.67
N VAL A 214 2.85 15.15 -1.62
CA VAL A 214 3.15 14.10 -2.60
C VAL A 214 1.86 13.66 -3.26
N HIS A 215 1.82 13.66 -4.60
CA HIS A 215 0.65 13.22 -5.35
C HIS A 215 0.94 11.88 -6.02
N LEU A 216 0.18 10.84 -5.65
CA LEU A 216 0.30 9.49 -6.20
C LEU A 216 -0.97 9.11 -6.95
N HIS A 217 -0.87 8.50 -8.12
CA HIS A 217 -2.07 7.98 -8.79
C HIS A 217 -2.51 6.67 -8.13
N ASP A 218 -3.82 6.45 -8.02
CA ASP A 218 -4.41 5.21 -7.46
C ASP A 218 -3.78 4.79 -6.13
N ILE A 219 -3.73 5.71 -5.16
CA ILE A 219 -3.06 5.46 -3.88
C ILE A 219 -3.65 4.26 -3.12
N GLU A 220 -4.96 4.03 -3.20
CA GLU A 220 -5.58 2.86 -2.58
C GLU A 220 -5.18 1.56 -3.29
N GLY A 221 -5.19 1.51 -4.63
CA GLY A 221 -4.68 0.35 -5.35
C GLY A 221 -3.19 0.09 -5.10
N LEU A 222 -2.39 1.14 -4.94
CA LEU A 222 -0.98 1.01 -4.57
C LEU A 222 -0.82 0.42 -3.16
N ILE A 223 -1.59 0.92 -2.18
CA ILE A 223 -1.57 0.41 -0.81
C ILE A 223 -2.02 -1.05 -0.75
N GLU A 224 -3.10 -1.39 -1.47
CA GLU A 224 -3.56 -2.76 -1.58
C GLU A 224 -2.46 -3.68 -2.13
N THR A 225 -1.72 -3.21 -3.14
CA THR A 225 -0.59 -3.96 -3.73
C THR A 225 0.58 -4.10 -2.76
N VAL A 226 0.99 -3.01 -2.12
CA VAL A 226 2.17 -2.98 -1.22
C VAL A 226 1.97 -3.85 0.02
N TYR A 227 0.73 -3.94 0.51
CA TYR A 227 0.40 -4.72 1.70
C TYR A 227 -0.30 -6.04 1.38
N GLU A 228 -0.29 -6.46 0.11
CA GLU A 228 -0.91 -7.71 -0.36
C GLU A 228 -2.38 -7.87 0.07
N LYS A 229 -3.08 -6.74 0.27
CA LYS A 229 -4.49 -6.75 0.66
C LYS A 229 -5.28 -7.41 -0.47
N PRO A 230 -6.09 -8.44 -0.18
CA PRO A 230 -6.98 -9.01 -1.17
C PRO A 230 -7.81 -7.88 -1.80
N GLN A 231 -7.63 -7.68 -3.11
CA GLN A 231 -8.41 -6.69 -3.82
C GLN A 231 -9.87 -7.14 -3.78
N GLU A 232 -10.79 -6.23 -3.48
CA GLU A 232 -12.23 -6.52 -3.54
C GLU A 232 -12.61 -7.16 -4.88
N PHE A 233 -11.90 -6.81 -5.96
CA PHE A 233 -12.06 -7.38 -7.30
C PHE A 233 -11.71 -8.88 -7.40
N SER A 234 -10.75 -9.39 -6.63
CA SER A 234 -10.31 -10.80 -6.70
C SER A 234 -11.37 -11.78 -6.17
N LEU A 235 -12.32 -11.31 -5.36
CA LEU A 235 -13.42 -12.13 -4.83
C LEU A 235 -14.71 -12.01 -5.65
N LEU A 236 -14.75 -11.10 -6.64
CA LEU A 236 -15.94 -10.89 -7.45
C LEU A 236 -15.98 -11.91 -8.58
N THR A 237 -17.04 -12.72 -8.59
CA THR A 237 -17.38 -13.69 -9.63
C THR A 237 -17.10 -13.09 -11.00
N ILE A 238 -16.20 -13.73 -11.76
CA ILE A 238 -15.85 -13.33 -13.13
C ILE A 238 -17.15 -13.15 -13.91
N CYS A 239 -17.54 -11.89 -14.11
CA CYS A 239 -18.66 -11.58 -14.97
C CYS A 239 -18.23 -11.93 -16.40
N ASN A 240 -19.13 -12.54 -17.17
CA ASN A 240 -18.84 -12.88 -18.57
C ASN A 240 -18.30 -11.62 -19.30
N PRO A 241 -17.06 -11.65 -19.85
CA PRO A 241 -16.43 -10.47 -20.45
C PRO A 241 -17.31 -9.78 -21.50
N SER A 242 -18.08 -10.54 -22.28
CA SER A 242 -19.03 -10.01 -23.25
C SER A 242 -20.13 -9.17 -22.61
N SER A 243 -20.58 -9.54 -21.41
CA SER A 243 -21.60 -8.79 -20.67
C SER A 243 -21.05 -7.47 -20.12
N MET A 244 -19.80 -7.45 -19.65
CA MET A 244 -19.17 -6.21 -19.17
C MET A 244 -18.89 -5.23 -20.31
N GLU A 245 -18.47 -5.74 -21.47
CA GLU A 245 -18.27 -4.91 -22.66
C GLU A 245 -19.58 -4.29 -23.16
N GLU A 246 -20.68 -5.06 -23.17
CA GLU A 246 -22.00 -4.54 -23.54
C GLU A 246 -22.45 -3.42 -22.58
N LYS A 247 -22.36 -3.66 -21.26
CA LYS A 247 -22.67 -2.66 -20.23
C LYS A 247 -21.81 -1.41 -20.38
N TRP A 248 -20.51 -1.59 -20.64
CA TRP A 248 -19.59 -0.47 -20.84
C TRP A 248 -19.97 0.35 -22.07
N ASN A 249 -20.30 -0.30 -23.19
CA ASN A 249 -20.76 0.37 -24.39
C ASN A 249 -22.08 1.13 -24.18
N ASN A 250 -23.01 0.56 -23.40
CA ASN A 250 -24.25 1.23 -22.99
C ASN A 250 -23.94 2.50 -22.18
N VAL A 251 -23.04 2.44 -21.21
CA VAL A 251 -22.61 3.61 -20.43
C VAL A 251 -21.94 4.65 -21.33
N LEU A 252 -20.98 4.24 -22.18
CA LEU A 252 -20.27 5.14 -23.09
C LEU A 252 -21.21 5.84 -24.08
N SER A 253 -22.32 5.19 -24.49
CA SER A 253 -23.32 5.82 -25.37
C SER A 253 -23.99 7.07 -24.77
N GLN A 254 -23.94 7.21 -23.44
CA GLN A 254 -24.50 8.35 -22.71
C GLN A 254 -23.52 9.52 -22.53
N ILE A 255 -22.25 9.35 -22.91
CA ILE A 255 -21.22 10.39 -22.83
C ILE A 255 -21.37 11.36 -24.00
N ARG A 256 -21.71 12.62 -23.70
CA ARG A 256 -22.06 13.63 -24.71
C ARG A 256 -20.87 14.24 -25.44
N THR A 257 -19.71 14.32 -24.78
CA THR A 257 -18.56 15.03 -25.35
C THR A 257 -17.65 14.07 -26.10
N ALA A 258 -17.43 14.32 -27.39
CA ALA A 258 -16.62 13.45 -28.25
C ALA A 258 -15.20 13.21 -27.71
N ALA A 259 -14.58 14.25 -27.11
CA ALA A 259 -13.26 14.14 -26.50
C ALA A 259 -13.25 13.18 -25.29
N THR A 260 -14.24 13.30 -24.38
CA THR A 260 -14.35 12.41 -23.22
C THR A 260 -14.70 10.99 -23.67
N LEU A 261 -15.59 10.83 -24.63
CA LEU A 261 -15.93 9.52 -25.20
C LEU A 261 -14.70 8.84 -25.81
N SER A 262 -13.92 9.58 -26.60
CA SER A 262 -12.68 9.07 -27.19
C SER A 262 -11.67 8.65 -26.13
N LEU A 263 -11.49 9.46 -25.07
CA LEU A 263 -10.60 9.13 -23.96
C LEU A 263 -11.06 7.83 -23.27
N LEU A 264 -12.31 7.78 -22.83
CA LEU A 264 -12.84 6.64 -22.07
C LEU A 264 -12.86 5.35 -22.91
N ARG A 265 -13.24 5.44 -24.19
CA ARG A 265 -13.28 4.27 -25.08
C ARG A 265 -11.90 3.69 -25.38
N THR A 266 -10.86 4.53 -25.44
CA THR A 266 -9.51 4.07 -25.80
C THR A 266 -8.66 3.72 -24.59
N GLN A 267 -8.91 4.34 -23.44
CA GLN A 267 -8.05 4.23 -22.27
C GLN A 267 -8.70 3.51 -21.09
N CYS A 268 -10.00 3.20 -21.16
CA CYS A 268 -10.71 2.63 -20.03
C CYS A 268 -11.52 1.39 -20.40
N ASN A 269 -11.58 0.46 -19.45
CA ASN A 269 -12.42 -0.74 -19.50
C ASN A 269 -13.23 -0.85 -18.21
N LEU A 270 -14.50 -1.25 -18.32
CA LEU A 270 -15.27 -1.66 -17.15
C LEU A 270 -14.77 -3.03 -16.69
N LEU A 271 -14.20 -3.10 -15.49
CA LEU A 271 -13.69 -4.33 -14.91
C LEU A 271 -14.81 -5.09 -14.21
N HIS A 272 -15.62 -4.38 -13.44
CA HIS A 272 -16.72 -4.95 -12.66
C HIS A 272 -17.80 -3.91 -12.38
N PHE A 273 -19.04 -4.38 -12.23
CA PHE A 273 -20.15 -3.56 -11.76
C PHE A 273 -21.18 -4.45 -11.02
N ASP A 274 -21.37 -4.18 -9.73
CA ASP A 274 -22.31 -4.93 -8.87
C ASP A 274 -23.71 -4.28 -8.79
N GLY A 275 -23.92 -3.18 -9.53
CA GLY A 275 -25.15 -2.38 -9.47
C GLY A 275 -25.05 -1.13 -8.59
N GLU A 276 -24.04 -1.03 -7.72
CA GLU A 276 -23.77 0.11 -6.84
C GLU A 276 -22.38 0.71 -7.08
N THR A 277 -21.37 -0.12 -7.32
CA THR A 277 -19.97 0.24 -7.50
C THR A 277 -19.47 -0.24 -8.85
N ALA A 278 -18.92 0.68 -9.65
CA ALA A 278 -18.25 0.38 -10.90
C ALA A 278 -16.73 0.50 -10.75
N TYR A 279 -16.02 -0.57 -11.10
CA TYR A 279 -14.56 -0.61 -11.17
C TYR A 279 -14.13 -0.37 -12.61
N ILE A 280 -13.40 0.70 -12.85
CA ILE A 280 -12.95 1.08 -14.19
C ILE A 280 -11.43 1.04 -14.24
N GLY A 281 -10.91 0.17 -15.09
CA GLY A 281 -9.49 0.04 -15.35
C GLY A 281 -9.02 1.14 -16.29
N VAL A 282 -7.88 1.76 -16.00
CA VAL A 282 -7.25 2.78 -16.84
C VAL A 282 -5.91 2.28 -17.37
N ASN A 283 -5.76 2.25 -18.70
CA ASN A 283 -4.62 1.68 -19.42
C ASN A 283 -3.37 2.59 -19.45
N SER A 284 -3.41 3.76 -18.81
CA SER A 284 -2.34 4.76 -18.95
C SER A 284 -2.23 5.61 -17.71
N LEU A 285 -1.07 5.55 -17.05
CA LEU A 285 -0.75 6.37 -15.88
C LEU A 285 -0.81 7.88 -16.20
N PRO A 286 -0.22 8.38 -17.31
CA PRO A 286 -0.35 9.79 -17.69
C PRO A 286 -1.79 10.27 -17.85
N LEU A 287 -2.70 9.38 -18.25
CA LEU A 287 -4.10 9.71 -18.53
C LEU A 287 -5.03 9.40 -17.35
N PHE A 288 -4.53 8.74 -16.29
CA PHE A 288 -5.31 8.40 -15.09
C PHE A 288 -5.99 9.63 -14.50
N ARG A 289 -5.23 10.72 -14.34
CA ARG A 289 -5.76 11.99 -13.84
C ARG A 289 -6.84 12.58 -14.74
N ASP A 290 -6.69 12.44 -16.05
CA ASP A 290 -7.68 12.97 -17.00
C ASP A 290 -8.97 12.15 -16.98
N VAL A 291 -8.89 10.83 -16.82
CA VAL A 291 -10.05 9.96 -16.59
C VAL A 291 -10.71 10.27 -15.24
N GLN A 292 -9.92 10.52 -14.20
CA GLN A 292 -10.42 10.83 -12.86
C GLN A 292 -11.25 12.13 -12.82
N LYS A 293 -10.86 13.14 -13.60
CA LYS A 293 -11.67 14.36 -13.82
C LYS A 293 -13.02 14.09 -14.49
N LYS A 294 -13.25 12.88 -15.03
CA LYS A 294 -14.49 12.46 -15.71
C LYS A 294 -15.38 11.58 -14.84
N ILE A 295 -15.05 11.36 -13.56
CA ILE A 295 -15.87 10.56 -12.65
C ILE A 295 -17.32 11.06 -12.61
N ASP A 296 -17.56 12.38 -12.54
CA ASP A 296 -18.92 12.92 -12.53
C ASP A 296 -19.68 12.69 -13.84
N ASP A 297 -18.97 12.71 -14.97
CA ASP A 297 -19.56 12.39 -16.28
C ASP A 297 -19.91 10.90 -16.35
N LEU A 298 -19.05 10.02 -15.82
CA LEU A 298 -19.28 8.59 -15.71
C LEU A 298 -20.47 8.28 -14.80
N LYS A 299 -20.56 8.89 -13.61
CA LYS A 299 -21.69 8.72 -12.69
C LYS A 299 -23.03 9.06 -13.37
N LYS A 300 -23.07 10.17 -14.11
CA LYS A 300 -24.25 10.55 -14.91
C LYS A 300 -24.54 9.54 -16.03
N ALA A 301 -23.50 9.05 -16.70
CA ALA A 301 -23.64 8.08 -17.78
C ALA A 301 -24.21 6.74 -17.29
N PHE A 302 -23.72 6.20 -16.18
CA PHE A 302 -24.26 5.00 -15.52
C PHE A 302 -25.73 5.15 -15.11
N LYS A 303 -26.11 6.34 -14.61
CA LYS A 303 -27.51 6.64 -14.29
C LYS A 303 -28.39 6.67 -15.55
N ASN A 304 -27.90 7.25 -16.64
CA ASN A 304 -28.67 7.41 -17.87
C ASN A 304 -28.74 6.13 -18.71
N SER A 305 -27.79 5.20 -18.56
CA SER A 305 -27.79 3.95 -19.32
C SER A 305 -28.85 2.95 -18.83
N GLY A 306 -29.44 3.18 -17.65
CA GLY A 306 -30.37 2.24 -17.02
C GLY A 306 -29.68 1.07 -16.32
N GLU A 307 -28.34 1.02 -16.34
CA GLU A 307 -27.56 -0.01 -15.62
C GLU A 307 -27.62 0.20 -14.10
N TYR A 308 -27.76 1.45 -13.66
CA TYR A 308 -27.88 1.81 -12.25
C TYR A 308 -29.35 1.96 -11.83
N THR A 309 -29.77 1.22 -10.81
CA THR A 309 -31.08 1.42 -10.17
C THR A 309 -30.89 2.19 -8.85
N PRO A 310 -31.38 3.43 -8.74
CA PRO A 310 -31.19 4.22 -7.54
C PRO A 310 -31.85 3.61 -6.31
N ARG A 311 -31.09 3.46 -5.23
CA ARG A 311 -31.63 3.14 -3.90
C ARG A 311 -31.85 4.43 -3.11
N GLN A 312 -32.97 4.49 -2.37
CA GLN A 312 -33.19 5.58 -1.42
C GLN A 312 -32.45 5.28 -0.12
N GLY A 313 -31.56 6.19 0.29
CA GLY A 313 -30.90 6.10 1.59
C GLY A 313 -31.85 6.42 2.75
N ARG A 314 -31.40 6.17 3.98
CA ARG A 314 -32.16 6.38 5.23
C ARG A 314 -32.70 7.83 5.45
N ARG A 315 -32.28 8.80 4.63
CA ARG A 315 -32.75 10.20 4.66
C ARG A 315 -33.41 10.66 3.36
N GLY A 316 -33.84 9.73 2.49
CA GLY A 316 -34.47 10.05 1.21
C GLY A 316 -33.53 10.65 0.15
N ARG A 317 -32.22 10.68 0.41
CA ARG A 317 -31.22 11.04 -0.60
C ARG A 317 -30.96 9.83 -1.50
N GLU A 318 -30.95 10.08 -2.80
CA GLU A 318 -30.55 9.11 -3.81
C GLU A 318 -29.08 8.73 -3.60
N ILE A 319 -28.79 7.44 -3.44
CA ILE A 319 -27.42 6.95 -3.49
C ILE A 319 -26.95 7.14 -4.93
N GLN A 320 -25.70 7.54 -5.13
CA GLN A 320 -25.10 7.61 -6.46
C GLN A 320 -24.22 6.39 -6.66
N VAL A 321 -24.09 5.96 -7.92
CA VAL A 321 -23.09 4.95 -8.29
C VAL A 321 -21.71 5.39 -7.81
N GLU A 322 -20.99 4.49 -7.14
CA GLU A 322 -19.61 4.68 -6.75
C GLU A 322 -18.71 4.30 -7.94
N ILE A 323 -17.74 5.14 -8.27
CA ILE A 323 -16.78 4.87 -9.36
C ILE A 323 -15.40 4.72 -8.71
N LYS A 324 -14.83 3.52 -8.80
CA LYS A 324 -13.46 3.24 -8.38
C LYS A 324 -12.59 3.07 -9.62
N LEU A 325 -11.60 3.94 -9.78
CA LEU A 325 -10.62 3.81 -10.86
C LEU A 325 -9.46 2.92 -10.40
N LYS A 326 -9.01 2.02 -11.27
CA LYS A 326 -7.84 1.17 -11.02
C LYS A 326 -6.85 1.34 -12.15
N LEU A 327 -5.58 1.57 -11.83
CA LEU A 327 -4.55 1.68 -12.85
C LEU A 327 -4.17 0.28 -13.34
N LEU A 328 -4.47 -0.02 -14.60
CA LEU A 328 -4.09 -1.29 -15.22
C LEU A 328 -2.59 -1.33 -15.52
N CYS A 329 -1.94 -0.19 -15.71
CA CYS A 329 -0.50 -0.11 -15.91
C CYS A 329 0.32 0.01 -14.61
N SER A 330 -0.10 -0.57 -13.49
CA SER A 330 0.89 -0.88 -12.44
C SER A 330 1.65 -2.12 -12.90
N PRO A 331 2.93 -2.03 -13.30
CA PRO A 331 3.71 -3.19 -13.73
C PRO A 331 3.82 -4.27 -12.64
N ILE A 332 3.45 -3.96 -11.40
CA ILE A 332 3.53 -4.88 -10.26
C ILE A 332 2.21 -5.64 -10.07
N ALA A 333 1.05 -4.96 -10.12
CA ALA A 333 -0.24 -5.57 -9.76
C ALA A 333 -0.89 -6.39 -10.88
N ILE A 334 -0.79 -5.93 -12.15
CA ILE A 334 -1.22 -6.78 -13.27
C ILE A 334 -0.26 -7.94 -13.43
N SER A 335 1.04 -7.73 -13.23
CA SER A 335 2.01 -8.82 -13.30
C SER A 335 1.75 -9.86 -12.21
N SER A 336 1.60 -9.50 -10.94
CA SER A 336 1.43 -10.53 -9.89
C SER A 336 0.15 -11.35 -10.05
N LEU A 337 -0.98 -10.74 -10.40
CA LEU A 337 -2.25 -11.45 -10.56
C LEU A 337 -2.29 -12.27 -11.86
N TYR A 338 -1.76 -11.71 -12.95
CA TYR A 338 -1.60 -12.43 -14.22
C TYR A 338 -0.63 -13.60 -14.08
N LEU A 339 0.53 -13.38 -13.46
CA LEU A 339 1.53 -14.43 -13.22
C LEU A 339 0.96 -15.49 -12.28
N SER A 340 0.22 -15.12 -11.23
CA SER A 340 -0.42 -16.11 -10.34
C SER A 340 -1.46 -16.97 -11.08
N GLN A 341 -2.28 -16.34 -11.94
CA GLN A 341 -3.26 -17.07 -12.75
C GLN A 341 -2.57 -18.00 -13.76
N VAL A 342 -1.60 -17.47 -14.52
CA VAL A 342 -0.81 -18.29 -15.47
C VAL A 342 -0.10 -19.41 -14.73
N TRP A 343 0.40 -19.17 -13.52
CA TRP A 343 1.08 -20.17 -12.71
C TRP A 343 0.13 -21.31 -12.31
N GLU A 344 -1.08 -21.00 -11.82
CA GLU A 344 -2.06 -22.03 -11.49
C GLU A 344 -2.55 -22.79 -12.72
N ASP A 345 -2.73 -22.11 -13.86
CA ASP A 345 -3.07 -22.74 -15.12
C ASP A 345 -1.95 -23.70 -15.58
N VAL A 346 -0.68 -23.30 -15.46
CA VAL A 346 0.48 -24.16 -15.75
C VAL A 346 0.51 -25.36 -14.82
N LEU A 347 0.31 -25.15 -13.51
CA LEU A 347 0.24 -26.23 -12.53
C LEU A 347 -0.92 -27.20 -12.83
N SER A 348 -2.00 -26.75 -13.47
CA SER A 348 -3.10 -27.62 -13.91
C SER A 348 -2.70 -28.58 -15.04
N HIS A 349 -1.74 -28.20 -15.88
CA HIS A 349 -1.22 -28.99 -17.01
C HIS A 349 -0.02 -29.89 -16.63
N VAL A 350 0.56 -29.75 -15.44
CA VAL A 350 1.61 -30.65 -14.94
C VAL A 350 0.99 -31.97 -14.45
N GLU A 351 1.13 -33.04 -15.25
CA GLU A 351 0.52 -34.35 -14.99
C GLU A 351 1.03 -35.05 -13.72
N GLN A 352 2.31 -34.86 -13.37
CA GLN A 352 2.93 -35.57 -12.25
C GLN A 352 2.65 -34.86 -10.92
N THR A 353 1.86 -35.50 -10.05
CA THR A 353 1.44 -34.96 -8.74
C THR A 353 2.61 -34.51 -7.86
N SER A 354 3.72 -35.25 -7.86
CA SER A 354 4.92 -34.91 -7.07
C SER A 354 5.64 -33.67 -7.60
N THR A 355 5.69 -33.50 -8.93
CA THR A 355 6.25 -32.30 -9.58
C THR A 355 5.34 -31.10 -9.35
N LYS A 356 4.02 -31.27 -9.47
CA LYS A 356 3.03 -30.22 -9.17
C LYS A 356 3.13 -29.73 -7.72
N ALA A 357 3.25 -30.65 -6.75
CA ALA A 357 3.42 -30.30 -5.35
C ALA A 357 4.73 -29.54 -5.09
N LEU A 358 5.84 -29.98 -5.71
CA LEU A 358 7.13 -29.29 -5.64
C LEU A 358 7.02 -27.85 -6.18
N LEU A 359 6.47 -27.68 -7.38
CA LEU A 359 6.33 -26.38 -8.03
C LEU A 359 5.42 -25.45 -7.21
N ARG A 360 4.29 -25.94 -6.72
CA ARG A 360 3.35 -25.13 -5.93
C ARG A 360 3.94 -24.65 -4.59
N GLN A 361 4.73 -25.49 -3.93
CA GLN A 361 5.24 -25.19 -2.58
C GLN A 361 6.57 -24.43 -2.59
N GLN A 362 7.38 -24.60 -3.64
CA GLN A 362 8.80 -24.25 -3.60
C GLN A 362 9.25 -23.40 -4.79
N CYS A 363 8.35 -23.10 -5.72
CA CYS A 363 8.63 -22.27 -6.88
C CYS A 363 7.62 -21.13 -6.97
N ASN A 364 8.06 -20.00 -7.51
CA ASN A 364 7.20 -18.86 -7.81
C ASN A 364 7.51 -18.33 -9.20
N LEU A 365 6.47 -18.01 -9.98
CA LEU A 365 6.64 -17.39 -11.29
C LEU A 365 6.98 -15.92 -11.12
N LEU A 366 8.18 -15.51 -11.55
CA LEU A 366 8.70 -14.16 -11.31
C LEU A 366 8.42 -13.21 -12.47
N SER A 367 8.51 -13.70 -13.71
CA SER A 367 8.22 -12.89 -14.90
C SER A 367 7.94 -13.72 -16.14
N ILE A 368 7.20 -13.12 -17.07
CA ILE A 368 7.06 -13.56 -18.46
C ILE A 368 7.39 -12.36 -19.34
N SER A 369 8.33 -12.51 -20.27
CA SER A 369 8.74 -11.45 -21.20
C SER A 369 8.96 -12.02 -22.60
N GLY A 370 7.97 -11.84 -23.48
CA GLY A 370 7.99 -12.46 -24.81
C GLY A 370 8.07 -13.98 -24.68
N ASP A 371 9.14 -14.56 -25.24
CA ASP A 371 9.38 -16.01 -25.21
C ASP A 371 10.15 -16.45 -23.94
N GLU A 372 10.41 -15.58 -22.97
CA GLU A 372 11.16 -15.93 -21.75
C GLU A 372 10.25 -16.00 -20.51
N VAL A 373 10.41 -17.06 -19.73
CA VAL A 373 9.70 -17.30 -18.46
C VAL A 373 10.73 -17.50 -17.36
N VAL A 374 10.64 -16.73 -16.27
CA VAL A 374 11.57 -16.85 -15.14
C VAL A 374 10.85 -17.34 -13.89
N ILE A 375 11.33 -18.44 -13.33
CA ILE A 375 10.78 -19.09 -12.14
C ILE A 375 11.84 -19.04 -11.02
N GLY A 376 11.47 -18.51 -9.87
CA GLY A 376 12.28 -18.53 -8.66
C GLY A 376 12.06 -19.81 -7.87
N VAL A 377 13.13 -20.40 -7.35
CA VAL A 377 13.11 -21.63 -6.55
C VAL A 377 13.66 -21.33 -5.16
N ALA A 378 12.97 -21.79 -4.12
CA ALA A 378 13.26 -21.40 -2.73
C ALA A 378 14.61 -21.91 -2.17
N SER A 379 15.26 -22.89 -2.82
CA SER A 379 16.59 -23.36 -2.40
C SER A 379 17.35 -24.09 -3.51
N GLN A 380 18.69 -24.13 -3.38
CA GLN A 380 19.59 -24.79 -4.34
C GLN A 380 19.33 -26.29 -4.54
N PRO A 381 19.09 -27.13 -3.51
CA PRO A 381 18.80 -28.56 -3.72
C PRO A 381 17.49 -28.79 -4.49
N LEU A 382 16.54 -27.85 -4.36
CA LEU A 382 15.27 -27.90 -5.07
C LEU A 382 15.42 -27.37 -6.50
N LEU A 383 16.35 -26.45 -6.74
CA LEU A 383 16.69 -25.98 -8.08
C LEU A 383 17.18 -27.14 -8.96
N ASP A 384 18.08 -27.99 -8.46
CA ASP A 384 18.57 -29.16 -9.21
C ASP A 384 17.42 -30.12 -9.57
N ARG A 385 16.48 -30.29 -8.63
CA ARG A 385 15.29 -31.12 -8.84
C ARG A 385 14.33 -30.48 -9.85
N ALA A 386 14.11 -29.17 -9.79
CA ALA A 386 13.28 -28.46 -10.75
C ALA A 386 13.91 -28.44 -12.16
N LEU A 387 15.24 -28.27 -12.25
CA LEU A 387 16.00 -28.35 -13.50
C LEU A 387 15.83 -29.71 -14.18
N SER A 388 15.78 -30.81 -13.41
CA SER A 388 15.50 -32.15 -13.96
C SER A 388 14.11 -32.28 -14.59
N GLN A 389 13.18 -31.37 -14.29
CA GLN A 389 11.81 -31.34 -14.82
C GLN A 389 11.58 -30.15 -15.78
N SER A 390 12.61 -29.37 -16.10
CA SER A 390 12.53 -28.14 -16.90
C SER A 390 11.75 -28.30 -18.21
N GLN A 391 11.99 -29.39 -18.95
CA GLN A 391 11.28 -29.64 -20.21
C GLN A 391 9.76 -29.82 -20.02
N LYS A 392 9.31 -30.51 -18.97
CA LYS A 392 7.88 -30.68 -18.70
C LYS A 392 7.23 -29.37 -18.24
N ILE A 393 7.98 -28.58 -17.46
CA ILE A 393 7.53 -27.25 -17.03
C ILE A 393 7.34 -26.37 -18.27
N GLN A 394 8.32 -26.38 -19.18
CA GLN A 394 8.25 -25.66 -20.44
C GLN A 394 7.05 -26.10 -21.28
N GLU A 395 6.84 -27.41 -21.49
CA GLU A 395 5.68 -27.93 -22.22
C GLU A 395 4.34 -27.46 -21.63
N ALA A 396 4.22 -27.40 -20.30
CA ALA A 396 3.03 -26.88 -19.63
C ALA A 396 2.84 -25.36 -19.89
N PHE A 397 3.91 -24.57 -19.89
CA PHE A 397 3.83 -23.16 -20.30
C PHE A 397 3.45 -22.99 -21.78
N GLU A 398 4.00 -23.82 -22.68
CA GLU A 398 3.67 -23.75 -24.11
C GLU A 398 2.18 -24.04 -24.36
N GLN A 399 1.58 -24.94 -23.58
CA GLN A 399 0.14 -25.23 -23.64
C GLN A 399 -0.71 -24.04 -23.15
N VAL A 400 -0.32 -23.41 -22.05
CA VAL A 400 -1.06 -22.27 -21.47
C VAL A 400 -0.90 -20.99 -22.30
N LEU A 401 0.31 -20.72 -22.81
CA LEU A 401 0.64 -19.49 -23.52
C LEU A 401 0.40 -19.58 -25.04
N GLY A 402 0.21 -20.78 -25.59
CA GLY A 402 -0.09 -21.00 -27.00
C GLY A 402 1.08 -20.72 -27.96
N HIS A 403 2.30 -20.55 -27.45
CA HIS A 403 3.53 -20.37 -28.21
C HIS A 403 4.72 -20.97 -27.47
N ARG A 404 5.85 -21.17 -28.17
CA ARG A 404 7.08 -21.69 -27.56
C ARG A 404 7.68 -20.67 -26.62
N VAL A 405 8.14 -21.14 -25.46
CA VAL A 405 8.82 -20.31 -24.47
C VAL A 405 10.08 -20.99 -23.95
N ASN A 406 11.00 -20.22 -23.42
CA ASN A 406 12.22 -20.63 -22.77
C ASN A 406 12.08 -20.41 -21.26
N VAL A 407 12.13 -21.49 -20.48
CA VAL A 407 11.98 -21.44 -19.02
C VAL A 407 13.35 -21.36 -18.36
N GLN A 408 13.58 -20.29 -17.60
CA GLN A 408 14.74 -20.10 -16.74
C GLN A 408 14.34 -20.34 -15.28
N LEU A 409 15.10 -21.20 -14.60
CA LEU A 409 14.96 -21.47 -13.17
C LEU A 409 16.11 -20.80 -12.42
N ILE A 410 15.80 -19.94 -11.46
CA ILE A 410 16.80 -19.24 -10.64
C ILE A 410 16.59 -19.56 -9.16
N ASN A 411 17.66 -19.54 -8.38
CA ASN A 411 17.56 -19.65 -6.92
C ASN A 411 17.15 -18.28 -6.35
N LEU A 412 16.18 -18.26 -5.43
CA LEU A 412 15.71 -17.05 -4.73
C LEU A 412 16.64 -16.63 -3.59
#